data_AF-A0A927R675-F1
#
_entry.id   AF-A0A927R675-F1
#
_cell.length_a   1.000
_cell.length_b   1.000
_cell.length_c   1.000
_cell.angle_alpha   90.00
_cell.angle_beta   90.00
_cell.angle_gamma   90.00
#
_symmetry.space_group_name_H-M   'P 1'
#
loop_
_entity.id
_entity.type
_entity.pdbx_description
1 polymer ?
#
loop_
_entity_poly.entity_id
_entity_poly.type
_entity_poly.pdbx_seq_one_letter_code
_entity_poly.pdbx_strand_id
1 'polypeptide(L)' 'MKYAFAAKHQGQRFSFGYPVCPYLEDQAKLFNLGRPEDIGVQLTEGFMMEPEASVSAMVFAHLDARNFVVN' A
#
# COMPACT_ATOMS: atom_id res chain seq x y z
N MET A 1 -3.02 -20.22 -8.40
CA MET A 1 -2.10 -19.07 -8.61
C MET A 1 -2.43 -18.18 -9.81
N LYS A 2 -2.92 -18.69 -10.95
CA LYS A 2 -3.14 -17.86 -12.18
C LYS A 2 -4.06 -16.63 -12.03
N TYR A 3 -5.05 -16.66 -11.14
CA TYR A 3 -6.00 -15.55 -10.99
C TYR A 3 -5.45 -14.38 -10.15
N ALA A 4 -4.48 -14.61 -9.24
CA ALA A 4 -3.96 -13.57 -8.35
C ALA A 4 -3.15 -12.48 -9.08
N PHE A 5 -2.53 -12.81 -10.22
CA PHE A 5 -1.70 -11.89 -11.00
C PHE A 5 -2.49 -10.99 -11.95
N ALA A 6 -3.77 -11.30 -12.22
CA ALA A 6 -4.57 -10.56 -13.19
C ALA A 6 -5.44 -9.45 -12.56
N ALA A 7 -5.36 -9.23 -11.24
CA ALA A 7 -6.26 -8.35 -10.48
C ALA A 7 -7.76 -8.60 -10.76
N LYS A 8 -8.14 -9.81 -11.22
CA LYS A 8 -9.50 -10.22 -11.56
C LYS A 8 -10.30 -10.67 -10.33
N HIS A 9 -10.14 -9.96 -9.23
CA HIS A 9 -10.85 -10.22 -7.97
C HIS A 9 -11.64 -8.98 -7.59
N GLN A 10 -12.73 -9.16 -6.84
CA GLN A 10 -13.49 -8.04 -6.30
C GLN A 10 -12.60 -7.20 -5.38
N GLY A 11 -12.71 -5.88 -5.52
CA GLY A 11 -11.92 -4.93 -4.76
C GLY A 11 -10.50 -4.75 -5.31
N GLN A 12 -9.78 -3.81 -4.71
CA GLN A 12 -8.41 -3.47 -5.09
C GLN A 12 -7.56 -3.21 -3.85
N ARG A 13 -6.24 -3.35 -4.02
CA ARG A 13 -5.27 -2.92 -3.01
C ARG A 13 -4.31 -1.90 -3.62
N PHE A 14 -4.05 -0.82 -2.89
CA PHE A 14 -3.17 0.26 -3.32
C PHE A 14 -2.10 0.52 -2.27
N SER A 15 -0.91 0.90 -2.72
CA SER A 15 0.25 1.17 -1.89
C SER A 15 0.83 2.54 -2.27
N PHE A 16 1.36 3.26 -1.28
CA PHE A 16 2.07 4.51 -1.53
C PHE A 16 3.38 4.28 -2.31
N GLY A 17 3.81 5.27 -3.09
CA GLY A 17 4.92 5.16 -4.05
C GLY A 17 4.54 4.60 -5.43
N TYR A 18 3.28 4.20 -5.63
CA TYR A 18 2.76 3.78 -6.94
C TYR A 18 2.04 4.94 -7.65
N PRO A 19 1.83 4.89 -8.99
CA PRO A 19 1.26 6.03 -9.74
C PRO A 19 -0.07 6.60 -9.23
N VAL A 20 -0.90 5.77 -8.58
CA VAL A 20 -2.21 6.17 -8.03
C VAL A 20 -2.11 6.73 -6.61
N CYS A 21 -0.98 6.53 -5.93
CA CYS A 21 -0.67 7.00 -4.58
C CYS A 21 0.80 7.43 -4.55
N PRO A 22 1.16 8.53 -5.25
CA PRO A 22 2.55 8.80 -5.64
C PRO A 22 3.46 9.21 -4.46
N TYR A 23 2.88 9.83 -3.44
CA TYR A 23 3.60 10.36 -2.29
C TYR A 23 3.96 9.24 -1.32
N LEU A 24 5.25 8.94 -1.18
CA LEU A 24 5.73 7.87 -0.30
C LEU A 24 5.60 8.25 1.17
N GLU A 25 5.70 9.54 1.49
CA GLU A 25 5.53 10.13 2.82
C GLU A 25 4.17 9.85 3.44
N ASP A 26 3.15 9.61 2.61
CA ASP A 26 1.82 9.24 3.09
C ASP A 26 1.79 7.86 3.75
N GLN A 27 2.84 7.03 3.62
CA GLN A 27 2.99 5.82 4.45
C GLN A 27 2.93 6.13 5.95
N ALA A 28 3.40 7.31 6.38
CA ALA A 28 3.33 7.71 7.79
C ALA A 28 1.89 7.68 8.34
N LYS A 29 0.88 7.93 7.49
CA LYS A 29 -0.54 7.85 7.88
C LYS A 29 -0.95 6.40 8.20
N LEU A 30 -0.49 5.43 7.40
CA LEU A 30 -0.75 4.01 7.67
C LEU A 30 0.01 3.51 8.88
N PHE A 31 1.25 3.96 9.08
CA PHE A 31 2.05 3.61 10.26
C PHE A 31 1.39 4.13 11.54
N ASN A 32 0.95 5.38 11.55
CA ASN A 32 0.22 5.95 12.69
C ASN A 32 -1.08 5.19 13.01
N LEU A 33 -1.76 4.65 12.00
CA LEU A 33 -3.01 3.90 12.19
C LEU A 33 -2.78 2.44 12.61
N GLY A 34 -1.85 1.75 11.94
CA GLY A 34 -1.66 0.30 12.07
C GLY A 34 -0.60 -0.10 13.09
N ARG A 35 0.29 0.83 13.48
CA ARG A 35 1.41 0.61 14.40
C ARG A 35 2.27 -0.62 14.06
N PRO A 36 2.74 -0.77 12.80
CA PRO A 36 3.52 -1.93 12.37
C PRO A 36 4.89 -2.03 13.07
N GLU A 37 5.31 -1.01 13.83
CA GLU A 37 6.46 -1.06 14.72
C GLU A 37 6.30 -2.15 15.79
N ASP A 38 5.05 -2.46 16.19
CA ASP A 38 4.74 -3.53 17.14
C ASP A 38 5.10 -4.93 16.58
N ILE A 39 5.26 -5.06 15.25
CA ILE A 39 5.74 -6.26 14.56
C ILE A 39 7.15 -6.10 13.97
N GLY A 40 7.86 -5.03 14.35
CA GLY A 40 9.26 -4.80 13.97
C GLY A 40 9.47 -4.17 12.60
N VAL A 41 8.44 -3.58 11.98
CA VAL A 41 8.57 -2.84 10.72
C VAL A 41 8.60 -1.33 11.01
N GLN A 42 9.59 -0.63 10.46
CA GLN A 42 9.79 0.81 10.69
C GLN A 42 9.84 1.58 9.36
N LEU A 43 9.69 2.91 9.43
CA LEU A 43 9.97 3.80 8.29
C LEU A 43 11.37 4.39 8.41
N THR A 44 12.08 4.44 7.29
CA THR A 44 13.32 5.21 7.17
C THR A 44 13.02 6.71 7.06
N GLU A 45 14.05 7.56 7.13
CA GLU A 45 13.90 9.00 6.89
C GLU A 45 13.29 9.31 5.51
N GLY A 46 13.54 8.45 4.52
CA GLY A 46 12.95 8.53 3.18
C GLY A 46 11.58 7.85 3.04
N PHE A 47 10.92 7.49 4.15
CA PHE A 47 9.62 6.81 4.18
C PHE A 47 9.57 5.44 3.47
N MET A 48 10.72 4.79 3.27
CA MET A 48 10.77 3.38 2.88
C MET A 48 10.54 2.50 4.11
N MET A 49 10.05 1.27 3.92
CA MET A 49 9.89 0.32 5.01
C MET A 49 11.19 -0.44 5.27
N GLU A 50 11.53 -0.65 6.54
CA GLU A 50 12.61 -1.52 7.01
C GLU A 50 12.01 -2.59 7.94
N PRO A 51 12.18 -3.90 7.67
CA PRO A 51 12.96 -4.50 6.57
C PRO A 51 12.44 -4.17 5.17
N GLU A 52 13.34 -4.07 4.18
CA GLU A 52 12.99 -3.76 2.78
C GLU A 52 11.94 -4.73 2.21
N ALA A 53 11.98 -6.01 2.62
CA ALA A 53 11.01 -7.04 2.23
C ALA A 53 9.65 -6.90 2.92
N SER A 54 9.14 -5.68 3.03
CA SER A 54 7.85 -5.33 3.63
C SER A 54 6.89 -4.76 2.59
N VAL A 55 5.59 -4.93 2.81
CA VAL A 55 4.53 -4.37 1.95
C VAL A 55 3.42 -3.78 2.82
N SER A 56 3.10 -2.52 2.59
CA SER A 56 1.92 -1.85 3.12
C SER A 56 0.88 -1.68 2.01
N ALA A 57 -0.41 -1.76 2.33
CA ALA A 57 -1.47 -1.49 1.37
C ALA A 57 -2.78 -1.09 2.06
N MET A 58 -3.54 -0.23 1.39
CA MET A 58 -4.96 0.00 1.66
C MET A 58 -5.78 -0.96 0.81
N VAL A 59 -6.80 -1.59 1.39
CA VAL A 59 -7.68 -2.55 0.71
C VAL A 59 -9.09 -1.99 0.62
N PHE A 60 -9.63 -1.92 -0.61
CA PHE A 60 -10.96 -1.42 -0.89
C PHE A 60 -11.83 -2.55 -1.43
N ALA A 61 -12.96 -2.83 -0.77
CA ALA A 61 -13.85 -3.94 -1.11
C ALA A 61 -14.87 -3.60 -2.24
N HIS A 62 -14.95 -2.33 -2.65
CA HIS A 62 -15.92 -1.87 -3.61
C HIS A 62 -15.70 -2.49 -5.00
N LEU A 63 -16.78 -2.92 -5.68
CA LEU A 63 -16.70 -3.56 -7.00
C LEU A 63 -16.10 -2.64 -8.07
N ASP A 64 -16.40 -1.35 -7.99
CA ASP A 64 -15.87 -0.35 -8.92
C ASP A 64 -14.49 0.23 -8.53
N ALA A 65 -13.87 -0.29 -7.46
CA ALA A 65 -12.52 0.13 -7.11
C ALA A 65 -11.57 -0.21 -8.27
N ARG A 66 -10.83 0.80 -8.75
CA ARG A 66 -9.90 0.66 -9.87
C ARG A 66 -8.77 1.67 -9.75
N ASN A 67 -7.62 1.34 -10.33
CA ASN A 67 -6.51 2.29 -10.49
C ASN A 67 -6.94 3.44 -11.41
N PHE A 68 -6.80 4.68 -10.95
CA PHE A 68 -6.87 5.87 -11.79
C PHE A 68 -5.64 6.73 -11.49
N VAL A 69 -4.98 7.21 -12.54
CA VAL A 69 -3.81 8.08 -12.39
C VAL A 69 -4.30 9.45 -11.91
N VAL A 70 -3.66 9.95 -10.85
CA VAL A 70 -3.87 11.33 -10.38
C VAL A 70 -2.96 12.21 -11.23
N ASN A 71 -3.55 13.14 -11.99
CA ASN A 71 -2.81 14.16 -12.74
C ASN A 71 -2.51 15.36 -11.84
#